data_AF-A0AAJ1M8K9-F1
#
_entry.id   AF-A0AAJ1M8K9-F1
#
_cell.length_a   1.000
_cell.length_b   1.000
_cell.length_c   1.000
_cell.angle_alpha   90.00
_cell.angle_beta   90.00
_cell.angle_gamma   90.00
#
_symmetry.space_group_name_H-M   'P 1'
#
loop_
_entity.id
_entity.type
_entity.pdbx_description
1 polymer ?
#
loop_
_entity_poly.entity_id
_entity_poly.type
_entity_poly.pdbx_seq_one_letter_code
_entity_poly.pdbx_strand_id
1 'polypeptide(L)'
;MGKWLFDSHPIVVDRELAAVFGLNEAIVLQQINYWLNSKTAKTVNGRKWIYNSYKQWRDDNFPFWSLATVRRAIESCEKKGLIITANYNKAGFDKTKWYSIDYDAVDRGMSKRCAQNEQTSCSNCADGAVQNEQTYTRDYTEITSETTAASWPAHSAAESVQSESTPASEATPLRNNEGMNEVFNSWTNTWGWPNGIITTDLTDWVHKYGADIVQHAIKQAAEIVGLKKPSKYVASILDRYDREHLLTIEDIKADEQRHKQPQQKKRKQPPTDPDWQLIDHFS
;
A
#
# COMPACT_ATOMS: atom_id res chain seq x y z
N MET A 1 -15.42 -24.23 -29.53
CA MET A 1 -16.42 -23.13 -29.60
C MET A 1 -15.81 -21.89 -28.97
N GLY A 2 -16.03 -20.72 -29.58
CA GLY A 2 -15.32 -19.49 -29.21
C GLY A 2 -15.59 -19.06 -27.77
N LYS A 3 -14.53 -19.08 -26.94
CA LYS A 3 -14.46 -18.64 -25.52
C LYS A 3 -14.76 -17.14 -25.31
N TRP A 4 -15.27 -16.47 -26.33
CA TRP A 4 -15.43 -15.01 -26.43
C TRP A 4 -16.87 -14.60 -26.77
N LEU A 5 -17.78 -15.57 -26.92
CA LEU A 5 -19.22 -15.35 -26.99
C LEU A 5 -19.78 -15.43 -25.56
N PHE A 6 -20.67 -14.52 -25.19
CA PHE A 6 -20.95 -14.16 -23.79
C PHE A 6 -21.58 -15.27 -22.94
N ASP A 7 -20.76 -16.06 -22.24
CA ASP A 7 -21.17 -16.83 -21.05
C ASP A 7 -21.25 -15.93 -19.79
N SER A 8 -20.68 -14.72 -19.86
CA SER A 8 -20.59 -13.75 -18.77
C SER A 8 -21.27 -12.44 -19.15
N HIS A 9 -21.92 -11.78 -18.17
CA HIS A 9 -22.69 -10.54 -18.40
C HIS A 9 -21.72 -9.38 -18.72
N PRO A 10 -21.73 -8.83 -19.94
CA PRO A 10 -20.82 -7.74 -20.30
C PRO A 10 -21.18 -6.44 -19.59
N ILE A 11 -20.17 -5.63 -19.29
CA ILE A 11 -20.36 -4.26 -18.79
C ILE A 11 -20.78 -3.39 -19.97
N VAL A 12 -22.03 -2.94 -19.96
CA VAL A 12 -22.57 -2.00 -20.95
C VAL A 12 -22.53 -0.60 -20.36
N VAL A 13 -22.08 0.40 -21.10
CA VAL A 13 -22.02 1.78 -20.61
C VAL A 13 -22.77 2.69 -21.57
N ASP A 14 -23.68 3.50 -21.03
CA ASP A 14 -24.34 4.53 -21.82
C ASP A 14 -23.37 5.68 -22.12
N ARG A 15 -23.33 6.08 -23.39
CA ARG A 15 -22.38 7.10 -23.88
C ARG A 15 -22.69 8.48 -23.32
N GLU A 16 -23.97 8.81 -23.18
CA GLU A 16 -24.39 10.10 -22.65
C GLU A 16 -24.08 10.16 -21.16
N LEU A 17 -24.40 9.11 -20.40
CA LEU A 17 -24.06 8.98 -18.99
C LEU A 17 -22.56 9.17 -18.75
N ALA A 18 -21.72 8.51 -19.55
CA ALA A 18 -20.27 8.66 -19.48
C ALA A 18 -19.81 10.08 -19.85
N ALA A 19 -20.45 10.73 -20.81
CA ALA A 19 -20.12 12.09 -21.20
C ALA A 19 -20.53 13.14 -20.15
N VAL A 20 -21.59 12.89 -19.37
CA VAL A 20 -22.06 13.80 -18.32
C VAL A 20 -21.27 13.61 -17.03
N PHE A 21 -21.10 12.36 -16.58
CA PHE A 21 -20.57 12.07 -15.25
C PHE A 21 -19.13 11.57 -15.25
N GLY A 22 -18.60 11.14 -16.39
CA GLY A 22 -17.30 10.47 -16.51
C GLY A 22 -17.44 8.98 -16.75
N LEU A 23 -16.47 8.40 -17.48
CA LEU A 23 -16.48 6.99 -17.87
C LEU A 23 -16.48 6.05 -16.66
N ASN A 24 -15.60 6.29 -15.69
CA ASN A 24 -15.47 5.43 -14.52
C ASN A 24 -16.74 5.46 -13.66
N GLU A 25 -17.31 6.64 -13.47
CA GLU A 25 -18.55 6.85 -12.74
C GLU A 25 -19.73 6.15 -13.43
N ALA A 26 -19.85 6.28 -14.76
CA ALA A 26 -20.89 5.61 -15.53
C ALA A 26 -20.79 4.08 -15.44
N ILE A 27 -19.58 3.53 -15.51
CA ILE A 27 -19.34 2.08 -15.31
C ILE A 27 -19.80 1.64 -13.91
N VAL A 28 -19.42 2.38 -12.86
CA VAL A 28 -19.81 2.05 -11.47
C VAL A 28 -21.31 2.12 -11.29
N LEU A 29 -21.95 3.18 -11.79
CA LEU A 29 -23.41 3.36 -11.69
C LEU A 29 -24.15 2.24 -12.40
N GLN A 30 -23.73 1.87 -13.61
CA GLN A 30 -24.35 0.76 -14.32
C GLN A 30 -24.23 -0.54 -13.52
N GLN A 31 -23.04 -0.82 -12.99
CA GLN A 31 -22.83 -2.07 -12.29
C GLN A 31 -23.67 -2.15 -11.00
N ILE A 32 -23.75 -1.05 -10.24
CA ILE A 32 -24.63 -0.99 -9.07
C ILE A 32 -26.09 -1.17 -9.49
N ASN A 33 -26.52 -0.55 -10.59
CA ASN A 33 -27.89 -0.71 -11.10
C ASN A 33 -28.21 -2.16 -11.45
N TYR A 34 -27.27 -2.88 -12.07
CA TYR A 34 -27.41 -4.32 -12.33
C TYR A 34 -27.65 -5.09 -11.03
N TRP A 35 -26.82 -4.88 -10.01
CA TRP A 35 -26.95 -5.59 -8.74
C TRP A 35 -28.22 -5.22 -7.97
N LEU A 36 -28.66 -3.97 -8.00
CA LEU A 36 -29.91 -3.52 -7.39
C LEU A 36 -31.14 -4.17 -8.03
N ASN A 37 -31.07 -4.54 -9.31
CA ASN A 37 -32.13 -5.25 -10.02
C ASN A 37 -32.02 -6.78 -9.93
N SER A 38 -30.91 -7.29 -9.40
CA SER A 38 -30.71 -8.71 -9.18
C SER A 38 -31.44 -9.22 -7.93
N LYS A 39 -31.54 -10.55 -7.80
CA LYS A 39 -32.12 -11.22 -6.62
C LYS A 39 -31.30 -11.04 -5.34
N THR A 40 -30.05 -10.59 -5.43
CA THR A 40 -29.17 -10.42 -4.26
C THR A 40 -29.41 -9.10 -3.53
N ALA A 41 -30.09 -8.14 -4.17
CA ALA A 41 -30.43 -6.86 -3.57
C ALA A 41 -31.31 -7.02 -2.31
N LYS A 42 -31.01 -6.23 -1.28
CA LYS A 42 -31.75 -6.20 -0.02
C LYS A 42 -32.60 -4.95 0.05
N THR A 43 -33.88 -5.12 0.36
CA THR A 43 -34.77 -3.98 0.61
C THR A 43 -34.71 -3.60 2.08
N VAL A 44 -34.30 -2.36 2.35
CA VAL A 44 -34.26 -1.77 3.70
C VAL A 44 -34.93 -0.40 3.61
N ASN A 45 -35.94 -0.16 4.45
CA ASN A 45 -36.74 1.08 4.48
C ASN A 45 -37.34 1.45 3.12
N GLY A 46 -37.89 0.47 2.40
CA GLY A 46 -38.52 0.68 1.08
C GLY A 46 -37.55 0.93 -0.07
N ARG A 47 -36.23 0.98 0.18
CA ARG A 47 -35.19 1.18 -0.83
C ARG A 47 -34.36 -0.10 -1.01
N LYS A 48 -33.95 -0.40 -2.24
CA LYS A 48 -33.03 -1.49 -2.54
C LYS A 48 -31.58 -1.08 -2.30
N TRP A 49 -30.81 -1.99 -1.75
CA TRP A 49 -29.41 -1.82 -1.43
C TRP A 49 -28.60 -3.04 -1.83
N ILE A 50 -27.35 -2.80 -2.19
CA ILE A 50 -26.33 -3.83 -2.33
C ILE A 50 -25.19 -3.54 -1.37
N TYR A 51 -24.66 -4.55 -0.70
CA TYR A 51 -23.49 -4.40 0.17
C TYR A 51 -22.28 -5.06 -0.49
N ASN A 52 -21.17 -4.35 -0.53
CA ASN A 52 -19.93 -4.88 -1.08
C ASN A 52 -18.72 -4.13 -0.53
N SER A 53 -17.60 -4.81 -0.33
CA SER A 53 -16.32 -4.17 -0.03
C SER A 53 -15.65 -3.68 -1.32
N TYR A 54 -14.74 -2.71 -1.19
CA TYR A 54 -13.93 -2.27 -2.34
C TYR A 54 -13.15 -3.40 -3.01
N LYS A 55 -12.78 -4.43 -2.22
CA LYS A 55 -12.05 -5.59 -2.74
C LYS A 55 -12.96 -6.48 -3.60
N GLN A 56 -14.17 -6.80 -3.17
CA GLN A 56 -15.04 -7.65 -4.01
C GLN A 56 -15.64 -6.87 -5.18
N TRP A 57 -15.83 -5.54 -5.08
CA TRP A 57 -16.09 -4.71 -6.26
C TRP A 57 -15.01 -4.88 -7.33
N ARG A 58 -13.74 -4.84 -6.95
CA ARG A 58 -12.62 -5.10 -7.86
C ARG A 58 -12.67 -6.53 -8.39
N ASP A 59 -12.71 -7.53 -7.52
CA ASP A 59 -12.54 -8.93 -7.90
C ASP A 59 -13.69 -9.43 -8.80
N ASP A 60 -14.93 -9.05 -8.49
CA ASP A 60 -16.12 -9.59 -9.16
C ASP A 60 -16.58 -8.75 -10.36
N ASN A 61 -16.24 -7.46 -10.40
CA ASN A 61 -16.82 -6.53 -11.40
C ASN A 61 -15.76 -5.72 -12.15
N PHE A 62 -14.70 -5.28 -11.47
CA PHE A 62 -13.68 -4.42 -12.06
C PHE A 62 -12.28 -5.04 -11.98
N PRO A 63 -12.06 -6.27 -12.49
CA PRO A 63 -10.76 -6.95 -12.38
C PRO A 63 -9.65 -6.23 -13.15
N PHE A 64 -10.03 -5.32 -14.06
CA PHE A 64 -9.14 -4.46 -14.84
C PHE A 64 -8.79 -3.14 -14.13
N TRP A 65 -9.29 -2.89 -12.91
CA TRP A 65 -8.97 -1.70 -12.12
C TRP A 65 -8.14 -2.04 -10.89
N SER A 66 -7.24 -1.13 -10.51
CA SER A 66 -6.63 -1.17 -9.20
C SER A 66 -7.66 -0.89 -8.10
N LEU A 67 -7.42 -1.38 -6.88
CA LEU A 67 -8.29 -1.09 -5.73
C LEU A 67 -8.40 0.42 -5.46
N ALA A 68 -7.33 1.18 -5.71
CA ALA A 68 -7.32 2.63 -5.59
C ALA A 68 -8.20 3.31 -6.66
N THR A 69 -8.29 2.75 -7.86
CA THR A 69 -9.18 3.26 -8.92
C THR A 69 -10.64 3.00 -8.57
N VAL A 70 -10.98 1.79 -8.10
CA VAL A 70 -12.33 1.45 -7.62
C VAL A 70 -12.76 2.39 -6.51
N ARG A 71 -11.89 2.63 -5.52
CA ARG A 71 -12.17 3.55 -4.43
C ARG A 71 -12.44 4.96 -4.94
N ARG A 72 -11.56 5.52 -5.77
CA ARG A 72 -11.70 6.87 -6.34
C ARG A 72 -12.99 7.01 -7.16
N ALA A 73 -13.34 6.01 -7.97
CA ALA A 73 -14.55 6.04 -8.79
C ALA A 73 -15.82 6.06 -7.92
N ILE A 74 -15.90 5.18 -6.91
CA ILE A 74 -17.03 5.14 -5.97
C ILE A 74 -17.13 6.44 -5.17
N GLU A 75 -16.01 6.93 -4.62
CA GLU A 75 -15.97 8.20 -3.88
C GLU A 75 -16.37 9.40 -4.76
N SER A 76 -16.02 9.38 -6.05
CA SER A 76 -16.46 10.40 -7.02
C SER A 76 -17.99 10.39 -7.19
N CYS A 77 -18.59 9.20 -7.30
CA CYS A 77 -20.05 9.06 -7.37
C CYS A 77 -20.75 9.48 -6.06
N GLU A 78 -20.17 9.14 -4.90
CA GLU A 78 -20.64 9.60 -3.59
C GLU A 78 -20.62 11.13 -3.52
N LYS A 79 -19.50 11.75 -3.91
CA LYS A 79 -19.32 13.22 -3.90
C LYS A 79 -20.28 13.94 -4.85
N LYS A 80 -20.59 13.33 -6.00
CA LYS A 80 -21.57 13.86 -6.96
C LYS A 80 -23.03 13.63 -6.53
N GLY A 81 -23.26 12.90 -5.42
CA GLY A 81 -24.59 12.57 -4.92
C GLY A 81 -25.35 11.58 -5.79
N LEU A 82 -24.66 10.82 -6.65
CA LEU A 82 -25.28 9.84 -7.57
C LEU A 82 -25.55 8.51 -6.86
N ILE A 83 -24.74 8.21 -5.84
CA ILE A 83 -24.85 7.01 -5.01
C ILE A 83 -25.08 7.45 -3.57
N ILE A 84 -26.03 6.79 -2.92
CA ILE A 84 -26.29 6.89 -1.50
C ILE A 84 -25.57 5.73 -0.81
N THR A 85 -24.76 6.07 0.19
CA THR A 85 -24.10 5.06 1.04
C THR A 85 -24.69 4.99 2.42
N ALA A 86 -24.77 3.78 2.95
CA ALA A 86 -25.17 3.52 4.32
C ALA A 86 -24.33 2.39 4.93
N ASN A 87 -24.47 2.21 6.25
CA ASN A 87 -23.95 1.05 6.96
C ASN A 87 -25.09 0.43 7.78
N TYR A 88 -25.55 -0.75 7.35
CA TYR A 88 -26.56 -1.53 8.07
C TYR A 88 -25.97 -2.78 8.73
N ASN A 89 -24.64 -2.86 8.88
CA ASN A 89 -23.98 -4.01 9.49
C ASN A 89 -24.15 -3.96 11.02
N LYS A 90 -24.46 -5.11 11.62
CA LYS A 90 -24.62 -5.23 13.08
C LYS A 90 -23.29 -5.15 13.84
N ALA A 91 -22.18 -5.50 13.17
CA ALA A 91 -20.87 -5.56 13.78
C ALA A 91 -20.00 -4.39 13.32
N GLY A 92 -19.47 -3.60 14.26
CA GLY A 92 -18.68 -2.40 13.96
C GLY A 92 -17.32 -2.65 13.29
N PHE A 93 -16.82 -3.90 13.29
CA PHE A 93 -15.60 -4.27 12.56
C PHE A 93 -15.84 -4.50 11.07
N ASP A 94 -17.09 -4.75 10.67
CA ASP A 94 -17.45 -5.00 9.28
C ASP A 94 -17.55 -3.67 8.51
N LYS A 95 -16.49 -3.38 7.75
CA LYS A 95 -16.35 -2.16 6.94
C LYS A 95 -17.10 -2.24 5.61
N THR A 96 -17.96 -3.24 5.41
CA THR A 96 -18.74 -3.38 4.19
C THR A 96 -19.76 -2.25 4.08
N LYS A 97 -19.63 -1.45 3.01
CA LYS A 97 -20.56 -0.36 2.71
C LYS A 97 -21.77 -0.88 1.95
N TRP A 98 -22.92 -0.26 2.21
CA TRP A 98 -24.15 -0.48 1.47
C TRP A 98 -24.33 0.67 0.47
N TYR A 99 -24.71 0.34 -0.76
CA TYR A 99 -24.86 1.26 -1.87
C TYR A 99 -26.27 1.19 -2.44
N SER A 100 -26.81 2.35 -2.79
CA SER A 100 -28.05 2.52 -3.56
C SER A 100 -27.89 3.69 -4.52
N ILE A 101 -28.65 3.72 -5.61
CA ILE A 101 -28.60 4.81 -6.58
C ILE A 101 -29.66 5.86 -6.22
N ASP A 102 -29.26 7.13 -6.31
CA ASP A 102 -30.19 8.26 -6.33
C ASP A 102 -30.57 8.53 -7.79
N TYR A 103 -31.65 7.88 -8.25
CA TYR A 103 -32.13 8.03 -9.63
C TYR A 103 -32.54 9.47 -9.94
N ASP A 104 -33.12 10.20 -8.97
CA ASP A 104 -33.50 11.59 -9.19
C ASP A 104 -32.26 12.48 -9.39
N ALA A 105 -31.15 12.20 -8.69
CA ALA A 105 -29.89 12.91 -8.90
C ALA A 105 -29.28 12.64 -10.28
N VAL A 106 -29.34 11.38 -10.73
CA VAL A 106 -28.89 11.00 -12.08
C VAL A 106 -29.72 11.72 -13.14
N ASP A 107 -31.05 11.69 -13.03
CA ASP A 107 -31.97 12.32 -14.00
C ASP A 107 -31.79 13.84 -14.06
N ARG A 108 -31.62 14.48 -12.89
CA ARG A 108 -31.30 15.93 -12.82
C ARG A 108 -29.98 16.25 -13.52
N GLY A 109 -28.96 15.41 -13.35
CA GLY A 109 -27.67 15.63 -14.00
C GLY A 109 -27.74 15.47 -15.51
N MET A 110 -28.46 14.46 -15.99
CA MET A 110 -28.68 14.24 -17.43
C MET A 110 -29.50 15.38 -18.05
N SER A 111 -30.58 15.82 -17.39
CA SER A 111 -31.46 16.89 -17.88
C SER A 111 -30.76 18.25 -17.99
N LYS A 112 -29.81 18.56 -17.10
CA LYS A 112 -29.04 19.82 -17.14
C LYS A 112 -28.21 19.97 -18.41
N ARG A 113 -27.77 18.88 -19.02
CA ARG A 113 -27.00 18.92 -20.29
C ARG A 113 -27.90 19.21 -21.49
N CYS A 114 -29.15 18.73 -21.49
CA CYS A 114 -30.12 19.09 -22.52
C CYS A 114 -30.39 20.60 -22.55
N ALA A 115 -30.43 21.26 -21.40
CA ALA A 115 -30.68 22.70 -21.29
C ALA A 115 -29.47 23.60 -21.64
N GLN A 116 -28.23 23.10 -21.49
CA GLN A 116 -27.01 23.87 -21.78
C GLN A 116 -26.56 23.79 -23.25
N ASN A 117 -27.09 22.87 -24.05
CA ASN A 117 -26.72 22.72 -25.45
C ASN A 117 -27.33 23.80 -26.38
N GLU A 118 -28.13 24.73 -25.85
CA GLU A 118 -28.68 25.88 -26.61
C GLU A 118 -27.76 27.11 -26.61
N GLN A 119 -26.75 27.17 -25.73
CA GLN A 119 -25.83 28.31 -25.69
C GLN A 119 -24.38 27.84 -25.74
N THR A 120 -23.96 27.39 -26.92
CA THR A 120 -22.55 27.17 -27.24
C THR A 120 -21.85 28.53 -27.37
N SER A 121 -21.49 29.13 -26.24
CA SER A 121 -20.39 30.10 -26.21
C SER A 121 -19.09 29.33 -26.33
N CYS A 122 -18.52 29.30 -27.54
CA CYS A 122 -17.16 28.82 -27.76
C CYS A 122 -16.22 29.51 -26.77
N SER A 123 -15.64 28.77 -25.83
CA SER A 123 -14.57 29.30 -24.99
C SER A 123 -13.35 29.58 -25.86
N ASN A 124 -12.89 30.83 -25.87
CA ASN A 124 -11.65 31.22 -26.54
C ASN A 124 -10.52 30.24 -26.13
N CYS A 125 -10.00 29.55 -27.12
CA CYS A 125 -8.76 28.80 -27.00
C CYS A 125 -7.68 29.81 -26.61
N ALA A 126 -7.01 29.62 -25.47
CA ALA A 126 -5.78 30.34 -25.21
C ALA A 126 -4.73 29.86 -26.21
N ASP A 127 -4.08 30.79 -26.90
CA ASP A 127 -3.00 30.53 -27.84
C ASP A 127 -1.90 29.71 -27.17
N GLY A 128 -1.78 28.44 -27.57
CA GLY A 128 -0.72 27.53 -27.16
C GLY A 128 0.59 27.79 -27.89
N ALA A 129 1.13 29.01 -27.79
CA ALA A 129 2.54 29.21 -28.08
C ALA A 129 3.34 28.73 -26.86
N VAL A 130 3.76 27.46 -26.88
CA VAL A 130 5.00 26.88 -26.32
C VAL A 130 4.81 25.35 -26.30
N GLN A 131 5.23 24.70 -27.38
CA GLN A 131 5.72 23.32 -27.35
C GLN A 131 6.95 23.27 -28.26
N ASN A 132 8.11 23.55 -27.68
CA ASN A 132 9.37 23.04 -28.21
C ASN A 132 9.74 21.83 -27.36
N GLU A 133 9.38 20.63 -27.83
CA GLU A 133 10.13 19.43 -27.47
C GLU A 133 10.58 18.74 -28.75
N GLN A 134 11.87 18.49 -28.83
CA GLN A 134 12.55 17.94 -29.99
C GLN A 134 12.06 16.52 -30.28
N THR A 135 11.41 16.38 -31.41
CA THR A 135 11.08 15.14 -32.09
C THR A 135 12.36 14.35 -32.41
N TYR A 136 12.64 13.27 -31.66
CA TYR A 136 13.56 12.22 -32.09
C TYR A 136 12.81 11.18 -32.91
N THR A 137 12.48 11.51 -34.16
CA THR A 137 12.17 10.49 -35.17
C THR A 137 13.48 9.94 -35.70
N ARG A 138 13.84 8.72 -35.31
CA ARG A 138 14.85 7.94 -36.04
C ARG A 138 14.10 7.15 -37.10
N ASP A 139 14.26 7.53 -38.35
CA ASP A 139 13.89 6.72 -39.50
C ASP A 139 14.80 5.48 -39.54
N TYR A 140 14.21 4.29 -39.43
CA TYR A 140 14.91 3.02 -39.63
C TYR A 140 14.77 2.63 -41.10
N THR A 141 15.91 2.50 -41.78
CA THR A 141 16.02 1.88 -43.10
C THR A 141 15.91 0.36 -42.98
N GLU A 142 15.01 -0.24 -43.75
CA GLU A 142 14.89 -1.69 -43.91
C GLU A 142 16.18 -2.27 -44.49
N ILE A 143 16.78 -3.26 -43.80
CA ILE A 143 17.76 -4.18 -44.40
C ILE A 143 17.49 -5.60 -43.88
N THR A 144 17.28 -6.48 -44.85
CA THR A 144 17.02 -7.92 -44.84
C THR A 144 18.07 -8.76 -44.10
N SER A 145 17.65 -9.81 -43.39
CA SER A 145 18.28 -11.15 -43.45
C SER A 145 17.43 -12.22 -42.75
N GLU A 146 17.10 -13.26 -43.50
CA GLU A 146 16.67 -14.57 -43.00
C GLU A 146 17.81 -15.25 -42.22
N THR A 147 17.45 -16.25 -41.39
CA THR A 147 18.25 -17.46 -41.01
C THR A 147 18.26 -17.76 -39.49
N THR A 148 17.40 -18.72 -39.13
CA THR A 148 17.68 -19.93 -38.31
C THR A 148 18.10 -19.83 -36.84
N ALA A 149 17.18 -20.36 -36.01
CA ALA A 149 17.35 -21.23 -34.83
C ALA A 149 18.57 -21.05 -33.90
N ALA A 150 18.31 -20.78 -32.62
CA ALA A 150 18.17 -21.81 -31.58
C ALA A 150 18.31 -21.21 -30.18
N SER A 151 17.57 -21.81 -29.23
CA SER A 151 18.06 -22.14 -27.88
C SER A 151 18.46 -21.00 -26.95
N TRP A 152 17.60 -20.70 -25.97
CA TRP A 152 18.05 -20.21 -24.66
C TRP A 152 18.65 -21.36 -23.84
N PRO A 153 19.69 -21.08 -23.05
CA PRO A 153 19.53 -21.34 -21.62
C PRO A 153 20.08 -20.24 -20.70
N ALA A 154 19.27 -19.94 -19.69
CA ALA A 154 19.59 -19.96 -18.25
C ALA A 154 20.96 -19.47 -17.72
N HIS A 155 20.83 -18.49 -16.81
CA HIS A 155 21.53 -18.29 -15.53
C HIS A 155 23.02 -17.90 -15.45
N SER A 156 23.21 -16.78 -14.75
CA SER A 156 24.16 -16.57 -13.63
C SER A 156 25.56 -16.01 -13.90
N ALA A 157 26.01 -15.30 -12.84
CA ALA A 157 27.34 -14.79 -12.51
C ALA A 157 27.75 -13.49 -13.23
N ALA A 158 27.67 -12.33 -12.55
CA ALA A 158 28.65 -11.80 -11.59
C ALA A 158 29.90 -11.25 -12.27
N GLU A 159 30.13 -9.94 -12.22
CA GLU A 159 31.48 -9.40 -12.05
C GLU A 159 31.53 -7.94 -11.59
N SER A 160 32.64 -7.67 -10.93
CA SER A 160 33.07 -6.54 -10.10
C SER A 160 33.59 -5.34 -10.91
N VAL A 161 33.34 -4.10 -10.45
CA VAL A 161 34.32 -3.18 -9.84
C VAL A 161 35.01 -2.21 -10.82
N GLN A 162 34.78 -0.90 -10.65
CA GLN A 162 35.84 0.09 -10.34
C GLN A 162 35.31 1.51 -10.12
N SER A 163 35.84 2.09 -9.05
CA SER A 163 35.75 3.46 -8.55
C SER A 163 36.68 4.41 -9.29
N GLU A 164 36.27 5.66 -9.49
CA GLU A 164 37.19 6.79 -9.75
C GLU A 164 36.64 8.07 -9.11
N SER A 165 37.56 8.88 -8.59
CA SER A 165 37.46 9.93 -7.59
C SER A 165 37.04 11.32 -8.07
N THR A 166 36.48 12.08 -7.11
CA THR A 166 36.12 13.51 -7.08
C THR A 166 37.30 14.48 -7.36
N PRO A 167 37.02 15.77 -7.62
CA PRO A 167 37.50 16.78 -6.69
C PRO A 167 36.42 17.77 -6.21
N ALA A 168 36.63 18.24 -4.99
CA ALA A 168 35.70 18.97 -4.12
C ALA A 168 35.64 20.49 -4.38
N SER A 169 34.50 21.09 -4.02
CA SER A 169 34.38 22.51 -3.60
C SER A 169 33.23 22.65 -2.59
N GLU A 170 33.54 23.32 -1.47
CA GLU A 170 32.87 23.54 -0.16
C GLU A 170 31.45 24.20 -0.22
N ALA A 171 30.47 24.11 0.71
CA ALA A 171 30.32 23.56 2.07
C ALA A 171 28.81 23.25 2.46
N THR A 172 28.58 22.05 3.05
CA THR A 172 27.59 21.51 4.06
C THR A 172 26.05 21.69 4.00
N PRO A 173 25.21 20.75 4.57
CA PRO A 173 25.45 19.34 4.94
C PRO A 173 24.36 18.31 4.51
N LEU A 174 24.79 17.02 4.43
CA LEU A 174 24.01 15.77 4.59
C LEU A 174 22.94 15.40 3.55
N ARG A 175 23.33 14.53 2.60
CA ARG A 175 22.40 13.56 2.01
C ARG A 175 23.11 12.26 1.66
N ASN A 176 23.52 11.52 2.70
CA ASN A 176 24.01 10.16 2.54
C ASN A 176 22.81 9.23 2.32
N ASN A 177 22.38 9.06 1.08
CA ASN A 177 21.33 8.12 0.68
C ASN A 177 21.79 6.64 0.72
N GLU A 178 22.99 6.36 1.24
CA GLU A 178 23.72 5.10 1.02
C GLU A 178 23.14 3.88 1.75
N GLY A 179 22.26 4.05 2.74
CA GLY A 179 21.67 2.91 3.47
C GLY A 179 20.14 2.85 3.49
N MET A 180 19.45 3.86 2.96
CA MET A 180 17.98 3.92 3.01
C MET A 180 17.36 2.83 2.13
N ASN A 181 17.89 2.64 0.92
CA ASN A 181 17.38 1.62 -0.01
C ASN A 181 17.45 0.21 0.58
N GLU A 182 18.52 -0.10 1.32
CA GLU A 182 18.72 -1.40 1.95
C GLU A 182 17.70 -1.66 3.07
N VAL A 183 17.41 -0.65 3.88
CA VAL A 183 16.38 -0.71 4.93
C VAL A 183 15.00 -0.95 4.33
N PHE A 184 14.66 -0.23 3.25
CA PHE A 184 13.40 -0.41 2.52
C PHE A 184 13.29 -1.79 1.88
N ASN A 185 14.38 -2.31 1.29
CA ASN A 185 14.43 -3.66 0.73
C ASN A 185 14.27 -4.73 1.82
N SER A 186 14.94 -4.57 2.96
CA SER A 186 14.84 -5.48 4.11
C SER A 186 13.41 -5.57 4.65
N TRP A 187 12.74 -4.41 4.79
CA TRP A 187 11.33 -4.35 5.15
C TRP A 187 10.42 -5.01 4.10
N THR A 188 10.65 -4.70 2.83
CA THR A 188 9.81 -5.20 1.72
C THR A 188 9.89 -6.73 1.60
N ASN A 189 11.07 -7.30 1.79
CA ASN A 189 11.28 -8.75 1.74
C ASN A 189 10.62 -9.50 2.92
N THR A 190 10.41 -8.84 4.06
CA THR A 190 9.85 -9.47 5.28
C THR A 190 8.35 -9.30 5.42
N TRP A 191 7.82 -8.11 5.15
CA TRP A 191 6.39 -7.81 5.33
C TRP A 191 5.68 -7.24 4.10
N GLY A 192 6.37 -7.15 2.96
CA GLY A 192 5.84 -6.57 1.72
C GLY A 192 6.00 -5.05 1.67
N TRP A 193 5.49 -4.45 0.60
CA TRP A 193 5.71 -3.03 0.29
C TRP A 193 5.24 -2.11 1.43
N PRO A 194 6.11 -1.22 1.96
CA PRO A 194 5.75 -0.33 3.04
C PRO A 194 4.68 0.69 2.61
N ASN A 195 3.69 0.94 3.49
CA ASN A 195 2.68 2.00 3.31
C ASN A 195 3.27 3.37 3.65
N GLY A 196 2.64 4.47 3.22
CA GLY A 196 3.14 5.86 3.38
C GLY A 196 3.50 6.30 4.81
N ILE A 197 2.86 5.71 5.83
CA ILE A 197 3.21 5.92 7.25
C ILE A 197 4.50 5.17 7.61
N ILE A 198 4.66 3.94 7.12
CA ILE A 198 5.84 3.12 7.37
C ILE A 198 7.04 3.70 6.62
N THR A 199 6.85 4.24 5.42
CA THR A 199 7.93 4.89 4.68
C THR A 199 8.45 6.13 5.39
N THR A 200 7.58 6.89 6.07
CA THR A 200 7.99 8.02 6.91
C THR A 200 8.70 7.54 8.17
N ASP A 201 8.13 6.56 8.89
CA ASP A 201 8.77 5.96 10.07
C ASP A 201 10.18 5.42 9.77
N LEU A 202 10.34 4.66 8.67
CA LEU A 202 11.64 4.12 8.24
C LEU A 202 12.63 5.23 7.90
N THR A 203 12.17 6.30 7.26
CA THR A 203 13.01 7.46 6.93
C THR A 203 13.50 8.13 8.21
N ASP A 204 12.60 8.39 9.15
CA ASP A 204 12.91 9.02 10.43
C ASP A 204 13.87 8.18 11.27
N TRP A 205 13.69 6.85 11.29
CA TRP A 205 14.59 5.94 12.01
C TRP A 205 15.98 5.88 11.38
N VAL A 206 16.07 5.87 10.05
CA VAL A 206 17.37 5.89 9.36
C VAL A 206 18.10 7.20 9.62
N HIS A 207 17.39 8.32 9.67
CA HIS A 207 17.98 9.61 10.04
C HIS A 207 18.43 9.66 11.50
N LYS A 208 17.67 9.08 12.43
CA LYS A 208 17.96 9.13 13.87
C LYS A 208 19.03 8.14 14.31
N TYR A 209 18.98 6.89 13.81
CA TYR A 209 19.80 5.78 14.30
C TYR A 209 20.78 5.22 13.26
N GLY A 210 20.67 5.62 11.99
CA GLY A 210 21.47 5.06 10.90
C GLY A 210 20.90 3.77 10.33
N ALA A 211 21.27 3.46 9.08
CA ALA A 211 20.68 2.35 8.33
C ALA A 211 20.98 0.97 8.94
N ASP A 212 22.20 0.75 9.41
CA ASP A 212 22.63 -0.56 9.92
C ASP A 212 21.85 -1.00 11.16
N ILE A 213 21.59 -0.05 12.08
CA ILE A 213 20.83 -0.31 13.31
C ILE A 213 19.38 -0.64 12.99
N VAL A 214 18.77 0.10 12.06
CA VAL A 214 17.39 -0.12 11.63
C VAL A 214 17.25 -1.46 10.90
N GLN A 215 18.21 -1.81 10.03
CA GLN A 215 18.24 -3.14 9.40
C GLN A 215 18.31 -4.26 10.42
N HIS A 216 19.13 -4.10 11.47
CA HIS A 216 19.26 -5.08 12.53
C HIS A 216 17.95 -5.24 13.33
N ALA A 217 17.29 -4.14 13.68
CA ALA A 217 16.00 -4.15 14.37
C ALA A 217 14.90 -4.82 13.52
N ILE A 218 14.90 -4.58 12.21
CA ILE A 218 13.98 -5.25 11.26
C ILE A 218 14.21 -6.77 11.24
N LYS A 219 15.48 -7.20 11.15
CA LYS A 219 15.83 -8.64 11.18
C LYS A 219 15.35 -9.31 12.48
N GLN A 220 15.60 -8.68 13.63
CA GLN A 220 15.11 -9.20 14.92
C GLN A 220 13.57 -9.30 14.98
N ALA A 221 12.87 -8.28 14.49
CA ALA A 221 11.41 -8.29 14.45
C ALA A 221 10.86 -9.36 13.49
N ALA A 222 11.59 -9.69 12.43
CA ALA A 222 11.20 -10.69 11.44
C ALA A 222 11.31 -12.15 11.96
N GLU A 223 12.16 -12.41 12.95
CA GLU A 223 12.26 -13.73 13.60
C GLU A 223 10.97 -14.11 14.36
N ILE A 224 10.14 -13.13 14.73
CA ILE A 224 8.90 -13.36 15.48
C ILE A 224 7.75 -13.68 14.51
N VAL A 225 7.28 -14.92 14.53
CA VAL A 225 6.18 -15.39 13.69
C VAL A 225 4.83 -14.80 14.16
N GLY A 226 4.06 -14.21 13.22
CA GLY A 226 2.68 -13.78 13.46
C GLY A 226 2.48 -12.37 14.02
N LEU A 227 3.46 -11.48 13.85
CA LEU A 227 3.44 -10.12 14.39
C LEU A 227 2.35 -9.26 13.73
N LYS A 228 1.36 -8.79 14.51
CA LYS A 228 0.22 -8.00 14.00
C LYS A 228 0.58 -6.57 13.55
N LYS A 229 1.64 -5.98 14.14
CA LYS A 229 2.08 -4.59 13.88
C LYS A 229 3.62 -4.50 13.90
N PRO A 230 4.30 -4.84 12.79
CA PRO A 230 5.76 -4.83 12.73
C PRO A 230 6.40 -3.48 13.06
N SER A 231 5.81 -2.36 12.59
CA SER A 231 6.39 -1.03 12.82
C SER A 231 6.45 -0.65 14.29
N LYS A 232 5.40 -0.95 15.05
CA LYS A 232 5.36 -0.69 16.49
C LYS A 232 6.41 -1.49 17.26
N TYR A 233 6.67 -2.71 16.82
CA TYR A 233 7.67 -3.56 17.47
C TYR A 233 9.08 -3.09 17.14
N VAL A 234 9.36 -2.79 15.88
CA VAL A 234 10.66 -2.20 15.47
C VAL A 234 10.91 -0.88 16.21
N ALA A 235 9.91 0.00 16.32
CA ALA A 235 10.01 1.21 17.14
C ALA A 235 10.39 0.90 18.60
N SER A 236 9.76 -0.10 19.21
CA SER A 236 10.06 -0.48 20.60
C SER A 236 11.47 -1.05 20.80
N ILE A 237 12.03 -1.69 19.78
CA ILE A 237 13.43 -2.14 19.77
C ILE A 237 14.36 -0.92 19.70
N LEU A 238 14.08 0.01 18.79
CA LEU A 238 14.86 1.23 18.62
C LEU A 238 14.80 2.12 19.88
N ASP A 239 13.63 2.24 20.52
CA ASP A 239 13.46 2.94 21.80
C ASP A 239 14.20 2.24 22.96
N ARG A 240 14.40 0.91 22.88
CA ARG A 240 15.26 0.20 23.84
C ARG A 240 16.71 0.58 23.63
N TYR A 241 17.18 0.57 22.39
CA TYR A 241 18.56 0.96 22.06
C TYR A 241 18.87 2.41 22.46
N ASP A 242 17.91 3.32 22.29
CA ASP A 242 18.04 4.73 22.73
C ASP A 242 18.20 4.84 24.25
N ARG A 243 17.41 4.07 25.02
CA ARG A 243 17.47 4.07 26.50
C ARG A 243 18.73 3.44 27.06
N GLU A 244 19.28 2.44 26.39
CA GLU A 244 20.48 1.71 26.81
C GLU A 244 21.76 2.30 26.20
N HIS A 245 21.65 3.41 25.45
CA HIS A 245 22.74 4.08 24.74
C HIS A 245 23.52 3.16 23.78
N LEU A 246 22.85 2.21 23.15
CA LEU A 246 23.44 1.24 22.21
C LEU A 246 23.41 1.81 20.78
N LEU A 247 24.28 2.80 20.52
CA LEU A 247 24.32 3.54 19.25
C LEU A 247 25.30 2.92 18.23
N THR A 248 25.92 1.79 18.55
CA THR A 248 26.88 1.09 17.67
C THR A 248 26.46 -0.35 17.44
N ILE A 249 26.72 -0.89 16.24
CA ILE A 249 26.46 -2.29 15.88
C ILE A 249 27.18 -3.27 16.84
N GLU A 250 28.36 -2.88 17.33
CA GLU A 250 29.16 -3.68 18.27
C GLU A 250 28.49 -3.79 19.64
N ASP A 251 27.89 -2.71 20.12
CA ASP A 251 27.17 -2.67 21.40
C ASP A 251 25.87 -3.48 21.33
N ILE A 252 25.15 -3.40 20.20
CA ILE A 252 23.93 -4.19 19.94
C ILE A 252 24.26 -5.69 19.90
N LYS A 253 25.36 -6.08 19.23
CA LYS A 253 25.81 -7.48 19.19
C LYS A 253 26.28 -7.96 20.57
N ALA A 254 26.95 -7.12 21.35
CA ALA A 254 27.36 -7.45 22.72
C ALA A 254 26.16 -7.63 23.66
N ASP A 255 25.11 -6.82 23.51
CA ASP A 255 23.84 -6.96 24.25
C ASP A 255 23.09 -8.24 23.87
N GLU A 256 23.02 -8.58 22.58
CA GLU A 256 22.45 -9.85 22.15
C GLU A 256 23.16 -11.07 22.76
N GLN A 257 24.49 -11.03 22.86
CA GLN A 257 25.26 -12.10 23.49
C GLN A 257 24.95 -12.21 25.00
N ARG A 258 24.66 -11.08 25.68
CA ARG A 258 24.20 -11.07 27.08
C ARG A 258 22.80 -11.68 27.24
N HIS A 259 21.91 -11.43 26.28
CA HIS A 259 20.55 -11.99 26.29
C HIS A 259 20.48 -13.46 25.85
N LYS A 260 21.41 -13.93 25.00
CA LYS A 260 21.56 -15.34 24.60
C LYS A 260 22.25 -16.20 25.67
N GLN A 261 23.06 -15.60 26.55
CA GLN A 261 23.54 -16.31 27.74
C GLN A 261 22.38 -16.50 28.72
N PRO A 262 22.01 -17.74 29.10
CA PRO A 262 20.97 -17.96 30.10
C PRO A 262 21.37 -17.23 31.39
N GLN A 263 20.40 -16.64 32.08
CA GLN A 263 20.56 -15.95 33.38
C GLN A 263 21.10 -16.91 34.47
N GLN A 264 22.34 -17.36 34.38
CA GLN A 264 23.10 -18.00 35.44
C GLN A 264 23.83 -16.96 36.27
N LYS A 265 23.15 -15.90 36.74
CA LYS A 265 23.71 -15.00 37.76
C LYS A 265 22.64 -14.17 38.49
N LYS A 266 21.61 -14.85 38.99
CA LYS A 266 20.99 -14.51 40.29
C LYS A 266 20.95 -15.77 41.14
N ARG A 267 22.13 -16.22 41.59
CA ARG A 267 22.25 -17.03 42.80
C ARG A 267 21.67 -16.17 43.94
N LYS A 268 20.48 -16.50 44.44
CA LYS A 268 20.18 -16.25 45.84
C LYS A 268 21.10 -17.17 46.62
N GLN A 269 22.22 -16.65 47.14
CA GLN A 269 22.88 -17.33 48.24
C GLN A 269 21.87 -17.29 49.41
N PRO A 270 21.48 -18.44 50.02
CA PRO A 270 20.77 -18.38 51.28
C PRO A 270 21.71 -17.75 52.33
N PRO A 271 21.20 -16.95 53.28
CA PRO A 271 22.02 -16.42 54.35
C PRO A 271 22.61 -17.60 55.13
N THR A 272 23.94 -17.74 55.10
CA THR A 272 24.67 -18.52 56.09
C THR A 272 24.67 -17.72 57.38
N ASP A 273 23.75 -18.04 58.29
CA ASP A 273 23.89 -17.69 59.70
C ASP A 273 23.99 -19.01 60.51
N PRO A 274 25.11 -19.25 61.22
CA PRO A 274 25.32 -20.46 62.00
C PRO A 274 24.91 -20.22 63.45
N ASP A 275 23.61 -20.20 63.76
CA ASP A 275 23.20 -20.13 65.17
C ASP A 275 21.81 -20.71 65.41
N TRP A 276 21.73 -22.04 65.48
CA TRP A 276 20.56 -22.75 66.04
C TRP A 276 20.96 -23.91 66.95
N GLN A 277 22.12 -23.83 67.62
CA GLN A 277 22.38 -24.67 68.78
C GLN A 277 21.89 -23.97 70.05
N LEU A 278 21.21 -24.77 70.90
CA LEU A 278 20.68 -24.43 72.23
C LEU A 278 19.42 -23.53 72.17
N ILE A 279 18.30 -23.80 72.84
CA ILE A 279 18.05 -24.27 74.21
C ILE A 279 16.66 -24.95 74.14
N ASP A 280 16.52 -26.24 74.42
CA ASP A 280 16.23 -26.84 75.74
C ASP A 280 14.90 -26.43 76.41
N HIS A 281 14.14 -27.46 76.77
CA HIS A 281 13.17 -27.54 77.87
C HIS A 281 11.94 -26.61 77.85
N PHE A 282 10.75 -27.19 77.84
CA PHE A 282 9.91 -27.34 79.05
C PHE A 282 8.58 -28.03 78.73
N SER A 283 8.34 -29.12 79.47
CA SER A 283 7.10 -29.78 79.90
C SER A 283 5.94 -30.01 78.91
#